data_AF-A0A822HCI4-F1
#
_entry.id   AF-A0A822HCI4-F1
#
_cell.length_a   1.000
_cell.length_b   1.000
_cell.length_c   1.000
_cell.angle_alpha   90.00
_cell.angle_beta   90.00
_cell.angle_gamma   90.00
#
_symmetry.space_group_name_H-M   'P 1'
#
loop_
_entity.id
_entity.type
_entity.pdbx_description
1 polymer ?
#
loop_
_entity_poly.entity_id
_entity_poly.type
_entity_poly.pdbx_seq_one_letter_code
_entity_poly.pdbx_strand_id
1 'polypeptide(L)' 'MFAKEIAIQYIKLFYILFKHWFRDLFSSFTNGSPLKSLTSEIILITEAASGLEK' A
#
# COMPACT_ATOMS: atom_id res chain seq x y z
N MET A 1 -21.28 -26.30 17.17
CA MET A 1 -21.20 -25.69 15.82
C MET A 1 -20.76 -24.23 15.89
N PHE A 2 -21.42 -23.40 16.72
CA PHE A 2 -21.13 -21.97 16.92
C PHE A 2 -19.66 -21.57 17.20
N ALA A 3 -18.91 -22.32 18.02
CA ALA A 3 -17.54 -21.95 18.38
C ALA A 3 -16.57 -21.87 17.19
N LYS A 4 -16.79 -22.71 16.15
CA LYS A 4 -15.95 -22.73 14.94
C LYS A 4 -16.20 -21.50 14.07
N GLU A 5 -17.44 -21.06 13.95
CA GLU A 5 -17.81 -19.87 13.15
C GLU A 5 -17.27 -18.59 13.81
N ILE A 6 -17.35 -18.52 15.13
CA ILE A 6 -16.77 -17.44 15.92
C ILE A 6 -15.26 -17.42 15.74
N ALA A 7 -14.58 -18.57 15.86
CA ALA A 7 -13.13 -18.65 15.66
C ALA A 7 -12.71 -18.18 14.25
N ILE A 8 -13.47 -18.52 13.21
CA ILE A 8 -13.19 -18.09 11.83
C ILE A 8 -13.34 -16.57 11.70
N GLN A 9 -14.32 -15.95 12.34
CA GLN A 9 -14.47 -14.48 12.32
C GLN A 9 -13.30 -13.78 13.03
N TYR A 10 -12.87 -14.29 14.19
CA TYR A 10 -11.70 -13.73 14.89
C TYR A 10 -10.41 -13.90 14.09
N ILE A 11 -10.20 -15.04 13.43
CA ILE A 11 -9.03 -15.27 12.56
C ILE A 11 -9.05 -14.30 11.37
N LYS A 12 -10.20 -14.07 10.74
CA LYS A 12 -10.33 -13.09 9.64
C LYS A 12 -10.03 -11.67 10.11
N LEU A 13 -10.57 -11.27 11.26
CA LEU A 13 -10.33 -9.94 11.82
C LEU A 13 -8.86 -9.75 12.16
N PHE A 14 -8.25 -10.76 12.81
CA PHE A 14 -6.84 -10.77 13.14
C PHE A 14 -5.96 -10.69 11.88
N TYR A 15 -6.30 -11.43 10.82
CA TYR A 15 -5.59 -11.38 9.55
C TYR A 15 -5.65 -9.98 8.89
N ILE A 16 -6.82 -9.32 8.90
CA ILE A 16 -6.97 -7.97 8.36
C ILE A 16 -6.14 -6.96 9.15
N LEU A 17 -6.20 -7.03 10.49
CA LEU A 17 -5.42 -6.17 11.39
C LEU A 17 -3.92 -6.40 11.20
N PHE A 18 -3.49 -7.66 11.17
CA PHE A 18 -2.09 -8.02 10.97
C PHE A 18 -1.57 -7.55 9.60
N LYS A 19 -2.37 -7.69 8.53
CA LYS A 19 -2.01 -7.19 7.19
C LYS A 19 -1.85 -5.67 7.16
N HIS A 20 -2.75 -4.93 7.80
CA HIS A 20 -2.64 -3.47 7.88
C HIS A 20 -1.42 -3.06 8.69
N TRP A 21 -1.24 -3.65 9.87
CA TRP A 21 -0.11 -3.38 10.72
C TRP A 21 1.22 -3.67 10.02
N PHE A 22 1.33 -4.80 9.32
CA PHE A 22 2.53 -5.15 8.57
C PHE A 22 2.77 -4.22 7.38
N ARG A 23 1.72 -3.75 6.70
CA ARG A 23 1.84 -2.74 5.64
C ARG A 23 2.32 -1.41 6.18
N ASP A 24 1.79 -0.94 7.30
CA ASP A 24 2.21 0.32 7.93
C ASP A 24 3.62 0.21 8.52
N LEU A 25 3.97 -0.96 9.05
CA LEU A 25 5.32 -1.28 9.50
C LEU A 25 6.30 -1.26 8.31
N PHE A 26 5.96 -1.90 7.20
CA PHE A 26 6.76 -1.85 5.96
C PHE A 26 6.87 -0.44 5.41
N SER A 27 5.77 0.32 5.38
CA SER A 27 5.75 1.73 4.96
C SER A 27 6.66 2.59 5.83
N SER A 28 6.70 2.33 7.14
CA SER A 28 7.59 3.01 8.09
C SER A 28 9.05 2.61 7.91
N PHE A 29 9.33 1.33 7.61
CA PHE A 29 10.70 0.85 7.36
C PHE A 29 11.25 1.31 6.01
N THR A 30 10.43 1.34 4.96
CA THR A 30 10.90 1.72 3.62
C THR A 30 11.01 3.23 3.45
N ASN A 31 10.51 4.05 4.40
CA ASN A 31 10.45 5.53 4.33
C ASN A 31 9.93 6.06 2.99
N GLY A 32 9.32 5.18 2.22
CA GLY A 32 9.06 5.29 0.81
C GLY A 32 7.58 5.45 0.71
N SER A 33 7.12 6.67 0.96
CA SER A 33 5.78 7.06 0.59
C SER A 33 5.58 6.64 -0.87
N PRO A 34 4.67 5.70 -1.17
CA PRO A 34 4.42 5.28 -2.55
C PRO A 34 3.99 6.47 -3.41
N LEU A 35 3.48 7.53 -2.77
CA LEU A 35 3.18 8.81 -3.40
C LEU A 35 4.43 9.52 -3.96
N LYS A 36 5.57 9.50 -3.25
CA LYS A 36 6.79 10.19 -3.70
C LYS A 36 7.39 9.55 -4.96
N SER A 37 7.37 8.22 -5.02
CA SER A 37 7.85 7.46 -6.19
C SER A 37 6.96 7.71 -7.40
N LEU A 38 5.64 7.66 -7.23
CA LEU A 38 4.67 7.92 -8.30
C LEU A 38 4.74 9.37 -8.80
N THR A 39 4.88 10.35 -7.91
CA THR A 39 5.01 11.76 -8.31
C THR A 39 6.29 12.01 -9.10
N SER A 40 7.43 11.45 -8.70
CA SER A 40 8.67 11.57 -9.47
C SER A 40 8.56 10.94 -10.86
N GLU A 41 7.90 9.80 -10.98
CA GLU A 41 7.71 9.12 -12.27
C GLU A 41 6.74 9.89 -13.19
N ILE A 42 5.66 10.46 -12.63
CA ILE A 42 4.70 11.30 -13.36
C ILE A 42 5.36 12.60 -13.87
N ILE A 43 6.23 13.23 -13.06
CA ILE A 43 6.97 14.43 -13.47
C ILE A 43 7.88 14.11 -14.65
N LEU A 44 8.64 13.00 -14.58
CA LEU A 44 9.54 12.59 -15.67
C LEU A 44 8.80 12.33 -16.99
N ILE A 45 7.62 11.69 -16.93
CA ILE A 45 6.80 11.45 -18.13
C ILE A 45 6.25 12.76 -18.69
N THR A 46 5.82 13.68 -17.82
CA THR A 46 5.27 14.97 -18.22
C THR A 46 6.32 15.87 -18.87
N GLU A 47 7.53 15.90 -18.32
CA GLU A 47 8.66 16.63 -18.92
C GLU A 47 9.08 16.04 -20.27
N ALA A 48 9.13 14.71 -20.40
CA ALA A 48 9.43 14.05 -21.66
C ALA A 48 8.36 14.31 -22.75
N ALA A 49 7.09 14.35 -22.36
CA ALA A 49 5.99 14.68 -23.28
C ALA A 49 6.00 16.16 -23.68
N SER A 50 6.27 17.08 -22.75
CA SER A 50 6.34 18.52 -23.01
C SER A 50 7.57 18.92 -23.85
N GLY A 51 8.67 18.17 -23.74
CA GLY A 51 9.87 18.35 -24.58
C GLY A 51 9.70 17.86 -26.03
N LEU A 52 8.68 17.04 -26.31
CA LEU A 52 8.38 16.50 -27.64
C LEU A 52 7.47 17.42 -28.48
N GLU A 53 6.95 18.49 -27.89
CA GLU A 53 6.07 19.49 -28.54
C GLU A 53 6.84 20.71 -29.11
N LYS A 54 8.18 20.70 -29.07
CA LYS A 54 9.05 21.69 -29.74
C LYS A 54 9.76 21.07 -30.94
#